data_AF-A0A4R8UI75-F1
#
_entry.id   AF-A0A4R8UI75-F1
#
_cell.length_a   1.000
_cell.length_b   1.000
_cell.length_c   1.000
_cell.angle_alpha   90.00
_cell.angle_beta   90.00
_cell.angle_gamma   90.00
#
_symmetry.space_group_name_H-M   'P 1'
#
loop_
_entity.id
_entity.type
_entity.pdbx_description
1 polymer ?
#
loop_
_entity_poly.entity_id
_entity_poly.type
_entity_poly.pdbx_seq_one_letter_code
_entity_poly.pdbx_strand_id
1 'polypeptide(L)' 'MKNVIWLAVGVAVGFVVAHEANKTQQGKQFFNDLDTKAREFGEAISDGYRQREAELRAALSDVEKALDDVTNP' A
#
# COMPACT_ATOMS: atom_id res chain seq x y z
N MET A 1 -13.24 19.32 15.92
CA MET A 1 -14.25 19.70 14.89
C MET A 1 -13.63 20.53 13.76
N LYS A 2 -12.95 21.66 14.02
CA LYS A 2 -12.43 22.54 12.94
C LYS A 2 -11.48 21.85 11.94
N ASN A 3 -10.63 20.93 12.40
CA ASN A 3 -9.66 20.26 11.52
C ASN A 3 -10.34 19.31 10.54
N VAL A 4 -11.42 18.67 10.97
CA VAL A 4 -12.24 17.81 10.11
C VAL A 4 -12.98 18.64 9.07
N ILE A 5 -13.45 19.83 9.44
CA ILE A 5 -14.06 20.77 8.49
C ILE A 5 -13.03 21.21 7.44
N TRP A 6 -11.81 21.56 7.85
CA TRP A 6 -10.74 21.90 6.92
C TRP A 6 -10.35 20.75 5.99
N LEU A 7 -10.31 19.52 6.51
CA LEU A 7 -10.10 18.33 5.69
C LEU A 7 -11.24 18.17 4.67
N ALA A 8 -12.49 18.27 5.10
CA ALA A 8 -13.65 18.15 4.22
C ALA A 8 -13.64 19.22 3.12
N VAL A 9 -13.26 20.45 3.45
CA VAL A 9 -13.09 21.53 2.46
C VAL A 9 -11.99 21.19 1.47
N GLY A 10 -10.83 20.71 1.94
CA GLY A 10 -9.74 20.30 1.06
C GLY A 10 -10.15 19.17 0.10
N VAL A 11 -10.86 18.16 0.60
CA VAL A 11 -11.38 17.05 -0.20
C VAL A 11 -12.40 17.55 -1.24
N ALA A 12 -13.33 18.42 -0.84
CA ALA A 12 -14.32 18.98 -1.75
C ALA A 12 -13.67 19.78 -2.89
N VAL A 13 -12.69 20.63 -2.55
CA VAL A 13 -11.93 21.40 -3.54
C VAL A 13 -11.15 20.48 -4.48
N GLY A 14 -10.44 19.48 -3.94
CA GLY A 14 -9.71 18.49 -4.73
C GLY A 14 -10.62 17.71 -5.68
N PHE A 15 -11.81 17.33 -5.23
CA PHE A 15 -12.80 16.63 -6.05
C PHE A 15 -13.27 17.47 -7.24
N VAL A 16 -13.55 18.76 -7.04
CA VAL A 16 -13.95 19.66 -8.13
C VAL A 16 -12.85 19.78 -9.17
N VAL A 17 -11.59 19.94 -8.74
CA VAL A 17 -10.44 19.99 -9.65
C VAL A 17 -10.28 18.68 -10.43
N ALA A 18 -10.36 17.54 -9.73
CA ALA A 18 -10.28 16.23 -10.37
C ALA A 18 -11.41 15.99 -11.37
N HIS A 19 -12.63 16.40 -11.03
CA HIS A 19 -13.79 16.30 -11.92
C HIS A 19 -13.59 17.10 -13.21
N GLU A 20 -13.04 18.32 -13.11
CA GLU A 20 -12.78 19.14 -14.28
C GLU A 20 -11.63 18.58 -15.14
N ALA A 21 -10.55 18.14 -14.50
CA ALA A 21 -9.46 17.45 -15.20
C ALA A 21 -9.97 16.21 -15.95
N ASN A 22 -10.85 15.41 -15.35
CA ASN A 22 -11.42 14.20 -15.96
C ASN A 22 -12.32 14.47 -17.19
N LYS A 23 -12.81 15.70 -17.39
CA LYS A 23 -13.55 16.03 -18.63
C LYS A 23 -12.63 16.16 -19.83
N THR A 24 -11.34 16.43 -19.61
CA THR A 24 -10.34 16.59 -20.67
C THR A 24 -9.70 15.26 -21.05
N GLN A 25 -9.24 15.11 -22.30
CA GLN A 25 -8.50 13.90 -22.70
C GLN A 25 -7.18 13.76 -21.93
N GLN A 26 -6.46 14.87 -21.74
CA GLN A 26 -5.18 14.88 -21.03
C GLN A 26 -5.33 14.48 -19.56
N GLY A 27 -6.36 14.96 -18.87
CA GLY A 27 -6.63 14.57 -17.48
C GLY A 27 -6.99 13.11 -17.34
N LYS A 28 -7.80 12.54 -18.26
CA LYS A 28 -8.07 11.10 -18.29
C LYS A 28 -6.80 10.27 -18.43
N GLN A 29 -5.90 10.69 -19.33
CA GLN A 29 -4.62 10.02 -19.52
C GLN A 29 -3.75 10.09 -18.26
N PHE A 30 -3.66 11.26 -17.64
CA PHE A 30 -2.95 11.43 -16.37
C PHE A 30 -3.48 10.50 -15.27
N PHE A 31 -4.80 10.42 -15.09
CA PHE A 31 -5.39 9.56 -14.07
C PHE A 31 -5.20 8.07 -14.36
N ASN A 32 -5.22 7.66 -15.64
CA ASN A 32 -4.91 6.28 -16.02
C ASN A 32 -3.45 5.91 -15.70
N ASP A 33 -2.52 6.82 -16.00
CA ASP A 33 -1.09 6.61 -15.69
C ASP A 33 -0.88 6.55 -14.16
N LEU A 34 -1.59 7.40 -13.42
CA LEU A 34 -1.55 7.42 -11.96
C LEU A 34 -2.11 6.12 -11.36
N ASP A 35 -3.25 5.63 -11.87
CA ASP A 35 -3.86 4.37 -11.43
C ASP A 35 -2.93 3.18 -11.65
N THR A 36 -2.31 3.12 -12.83
CA THR A 36 -1.32 2.09 -13.17
C THR A 36 -0.16 2.08 -12.16
N LYS A 37 0.43 3.26 -11.90
CA LYS A 37 1.53 3.40 -10.95
C LYS A 37 1.13 3.07 -9.51
N ALA A 38 -0.07 3.46 -9.10
CA ALA A 38 -0.58 3.15 -7.77
C ALA A 38 -0.75 1.64 -7.57
N ARG A 39 -1.23 0.94 -8.61
CA ARG A 39 -1.35 -0.52 -8.60
C ARG A 39 0.01 -1.20 -8.53
N GLU A 40 0.95 -0.81 -9.39
CA GLU A 40 2.33 -1.34 -9.39
C GLU A 40 3.00 -1.15 -8.03
N PHE A 41 2.83 0.05 -7.43
CA PHE A 41 3.36 0.34 -6.11
C PHE A 41 2.71 -0.54 -5.03
N GLY A 42 1.39 -0.72 -5.07
CA GLY A 42 0.67 -1.57 -4.12
C GLY A 42 1.10 -3.03 -4.20
N GLU A 43 1.29 -3.54 -5.42
CA GLU A 43 1.78 -4.89 -5.67
C GLU A 43 3.22 -5.06 -5.15
N ALA A 44 4.12 -4.14 -5.47
CA ALA A 44 5.49 -4.16 -4.97
C ALA A 44 5.57 -4.11 -3.43
N ILE A 45 4.70 -3.32 -2.78
CA ILE A 45 4.60 -3.30 -1.31
C ILE A 45 4.10 -4.64 -0.78
N SER A 46 3.02 -5.18 -1.35
CA SER A 46 2.44 -6.47 -0.93
C SER A 46 3.48 -7.58 -1.02
N ASP A 47 4.19 -7.66 -2.13
CA ASP A 47 5.24 -8.65 -2.35
C ASP A 47 6.39 -8.48 -1.35
N GLY A 48 6.81 -7.25 -1.08
CA GLY A 48 7.79 -6.95 -0.05
C GLY A 48 7.37 -7.43 1.34
N TYR A 49 6.11 -7.20 1.75
CA TYR A 49 5.59 -7.71 3.02
C TYR A 49 5.53 -9.24 3.06
N ARG A 50 5.07 -9.88 1.98
CA ARG A 50 5.03 -11.35 1.89
C ARG A 50 6.40 -11.98 1.96
N GLN A 51 7.39 -11.38 1.32
CA GLN A 51 8.78 -11.82 1.39
C GLN A 51 9.31 -11.72 2.82
N ARG A 52 9.05 -10.59 3.51
CA ARG A 52 9.45 -10.44 4.92
C ARG A 52 8.73 -11.43 5.83
N GLU A 53 7.43 -11.66 5.66
CA GLU A 53 6.69 -12.68 6.41
C GLU A 53 7.29 -14.08 6.20
N ALA A 54 7.67 -14.42 4.96
CA ALA A 54 8.28 -15.71 4.64
C ALA A 54 9.67 -15.86 5.29
N GLU A 55 10.51 -14.81 5.23
CA GLU A 55 11.82 -14.78 5.89
C GLU A 55 11.68 -14.93 7.42
N LEU A 56 10.74 -14.21 8.03
CA LEU A 56 10.47 -14.32 9.47
C LEU A 56 9.98 -15.72 9.85
N ARG A 57 9.05 -16.31 9.09
CA ARG A 57 8.55 -17.67 9.36
C ARG A 57 9.63 -18.73 9.20
N ALA A 58 10.51 -18.59 8.20
CA ALA A 58 11.66 -19.48 8.04
C ALA A 58 12.60 -19.39 9.24
N ALA A 59 12.98 -18.18 9.66
CA ALA A 59 13.82 -17.95 10.82
C ALA A 59 13.21 -18.53 12.11
N LEU A 60 11.89 -18.38 12.30
CA LEU A 60 11.18 -18.97 13.44
C LEU A 60 11.21 -20.50 13.42
N SER A 61 11.01 -21.12 12.25
CA SER A 61 11.07 -22.59 12.11
C SER A 61 12.46 -23.14 12.41
N ASP A 62 13.53 -22.43 12.03
CA ASP A 62 14.90 -22.85 12.33
C ASP A 62 15.23 -22.72 13.83
N VAL A 63 14.71 -21.68 14.50
CA VAL A 63 14.78 -21.54 15.96
C VAL A 63 14.02 -22.68 16.66
N GLU A 64 12.82 -23.02 16.20
CA GLU A 64 12.01 -24.10 16.77
C GLU A 64 12.72 -25.46 16.68
N LYS A 65 13.30 -25.79 15.51
CA LYS A 65 14.12 -27.01 15.35
C LYS A 65 15.31 -27.06 16.30
N ALA A 66 16.02 -25.93 16.47
CA ALA A 66 17.14 -25.86 17.39
C ALA A 66 16.69 -26.01 18.85
N LEU A 67 15.49 -25.54 19.20
CA LEU A 67 14.91 -25.70 20.53
C LEU A 67 14.52 -27.15 20.81
N ASP A 68 13.92 -27.83 19.83
CA ASP A 68 13.52 -29.24 19.93
C ASP A 68 14.74 -30.16 20.12
N ASP A 69 15.82 -29.94 19.36
CA ASP A 69 17.08 -30.70 19.47
C ASP A 69 17.73 -30.56 20.86
N VAL A 70 17.68 -29.36 21.45
CA VAL A 70 18.19 -29.11 22.81
C VAL A 70 17.29 -29.71 23.90
N THR A 71 15.98 -29.74 23.68
CA THR A 71 15.00 -30.13 24.70
C THR A 71 14.72 -31.64 24.70
N ASN A 72 14.89 -32.33 23.57
CA ASN A 72 14.65 -33.76 23.43
C ASN A 72 15.79 -34.44 22.63
N PRO A 73 16.96 -34.70 23.27
CA PRO A 73 18.16 -35.24 22.63
C PRO A 73 18.05 -36.72 22.21
#